data_AF-A0A2S9I493-F1
#
_entry.id   AF-A0A2S9I493-F1
#
_cell.length_a   1.000
_cell.length_b   1.000
_cell.length_c   1.000
_cell.angle_alpha   90.00
_cell.angle_beta   90.00
_cell.angle_gamma   90.00
#
_symmetry.space_group_name_H-M   'P 1'
#
loop_
_entity.id
_entity.type
_entity.pdbx_description
1 polymer ?
#
loop_
_entity_poly.entity_id
_entity_poly.type
_entity_poly.pdbx_seq_one_letter_code
_entity_poly.pdbx_strand_id
1 'polypeptide(L)'
;MSVKLSAFVWDGCAAAGMKITSVAIMARLADFSNDEGVCWPSVATIARQIGAGPSTVRTALGKLEQDGWISRTARRKGNRNGSNLYQINVKKLRDAAMFHLSESDTSNPDTSKSDASESDRSKSDASKFDPSENSAKAGFHPPESGGDPSVTSKHDPSDKKTLCQAPAEPDPEVVLTDSAKRVLTHLNQVTGSRYQVGKTSLENIRARLGEEFTTNELILTVDYLNAKWSGDLKMAEYLRPATMFQPTKFPGYLSGAQKWAEAGRPKCVNGKWVKAGSEVIGGDNVDVTERDAAYRRFIGSGNPLKKPSQLELTVKAEASKAGVRGMRADFAVSRWNSIWKDCAGRVSGGKAA
;
A
#
# COMPACT_ATOMS: atom_id res chain seq x y z
N MET A 1 15.75 16.58 12.89
CA MET A 1 16.15 15.18 12.72
C MET A 1 17.61 15.10 13.12
N SER A 2 17.91 14.53 14.30
CA SER A 2 19.30 14.38 14.75
C SER A 2 19.82 13.00 14.33
N VAL A 3 20.65 12.95 13.29
CA VAL A 3 21.26 11.69 12.80
C VAL A 3 22.13 11.06 13.90
N LYS A 4 22.68 11.88 14.80
CA LYS A 4 23.58 11.43 15.88
C LYS A 4 22.88 10.54 16.90
N LEU A 5 21.64 10.85 17.30
CA LEU A 5 20.93 10.09 18.33
C LEU A 5 20.52 8.70 17.84
N SER A 6 20.16 8.56 16.56
CA SER A 6 19.73 7.28 15.97
C SER A 6 20.80 6.19 16.03
N ALA A 7 22.08 6.53 15.87
CA ALA A 7 23.20 5.59 15.97
C ALA A 7 23.34 5.05 17.41
N PHE A 8 23.33 5.95 18.41
CA PHE A 8 23.43 5.56 19.82
C PHE A 8 22.24 4.74 20.32
N VAL A 9 21.07 4.84 19.67
CA VAL A 9 19.93 3.99 20.02
C VAL A 9 20.25 2.53 19.80
N TRP A 10 20.80 2.16 18.65
CA TRP A 10 21.02 0.75 18.34
C TRP A 10 22.05 0.12 19.28
N ASP A 11 23.16 0.81 19.52
CA ASP A 11 24.23 0.33 20.40
C ASP A 11 23.78 0.29 21.87
N GLY A 12 23.20 1.38 22.37
CA GLY A 12 22.72 1.46 23.75
C GLY A 12 21.54 0.52 24.03
N CYS A 13 20.70 0.25 23.03
CA CYS A 13 19.59 -0.69 23.18
C CYS A 13 20.01 -2.16 23.14
N ALA A 14 21.01 -2.49 22.31
CA ALA A 14 21.59 -3.83 22.27
C ALA A 14 22.28 -4.16 23.60
N ALA A 15 23.09 -3.23 24.12
CA ALA A 15 23.75 -3.38 25.42
C ALA A 15 22.76 -3.55 26.59
N ALA A 16 21.59 -2.92 26.50
CA ALA A 16 20.53 -3.01 27.52
C ALA A 16 19.64 -4.26 27.43
N GLY A 17 19.87 -5.17 26.46
CA GLY A 17 19.07 -6.38 26.29
C GLY A 17 17.58 -6.11 25.99
N MET A 18 17.27 -4.98 25.34
CA MET A 18 15.89 -4.58 25.09
C MET A 18 15.22 -5.43 24.01
N LYS A 19 13.92 -5.70 24.18
CA LYS A 19 13.09 -6.35 23.15
C LYS A 19 13.12 -5.52 21.87
N ILE A 20 13.18 -6.18 20.71
CA ILE A 20 13.27 -5.51 19.40
C ILE A 20 12.19 -4.45 19.16
N THR A 21 10.97 -4.65 19.70
CA THR A 21 9.90 -3.66 19.64
C THR A 21 10.23 -2.38 20.41
N SER A 22 10.87 -2.49 21.58
CA SER A 22 11.32 -1.34 22.37
C SER A 22 12.45 -0.59 21.67
N VAL A 23 13.38 -1.33 21.04
CA VAL A 23 14.47 -0.75 20.23
C VAL A 23 13.92 0.02 19.04
N ALA A 24 12.98 -0.59 18.30
CA ALA A 24 12.33 0.05 17.16
C ALA A 24 11.55 1.32 17.57
N ILE A 25 10.85 1.28 18.71
CA ILE A 25 10.18 2.47 19.26
C ILE A 25 11.20 3.56 19.61
N MET A 26 12.30 3.21 20.29
CA MET A 26 13.35 4.16 20.64
C MET A 26 13.99 4.79 19.40
N ALA A 27 14.25 3.99 18.36
CA ALA A 27 14.83 4.47 17.11
C ALA A 27 13.88 5.46 16.41
N ARG A 28 12.57 5.15 16.39
CA ARG A 28 11.57 6.07 15.87
C ARG A 28 11.47 7.35 16.70
N LEU A 29 11.55 7.28 18.02
CA LEU A 29 11.56 8.49 18.87
C LEU A 29 12.80 9.34 18.57
N ALA A 30 13.97 8.72 18.39
CA ALA A 30 15.21 9.42 18.04
C ALA A 30 15.12 10.12 16.68
N ASP A 31 14.51 9.51 15.66
CA ASP A 31 14.31 10.15 14.36
C ASP A 31 13.48 11.45 14.45
N PHE A 32 12.46 11.45 15.31
CA PHE A 32 11.61 12.61 15.57
C PHE A 32 12.19 13.59 16.59
N SER A 33 13.30 13.24 17.24
CA SER A 33 13.90 14.06 18.28
C SER A 33 14.72 15.21 17.73
N ASN A 34 14.72 16.31 18.48
CA ASN A 34 15.72 17.37 18.33
C ASN A 34 17.04 16.95 19.02
N ASP A 35 18.07 17.79 18.96
CA ASP A 35 19.38 17.47 19.54
C ASP A 35 19.35 17.30 21.08
N GLU A 36 18.31 17.83 21.74
CA GLU A 36 18.02 17.67 23.17
C GLU A 36 17.31 16.33 23.48
N GLY A 37 16.91 15.55 22.48
CA GLY A 37 16.18 14.30 22.68
C GLY A 37 14.66 14.46 22.91
N VAL A 38 14.10 15.63 22.64
CA VAL A 38 12.66 15.93 22.79
C VAL A 38 11.92 15.58 21.50
N CYS A 39 10.81 14.83 21.59
CA CYS A 39 9.93 14.53 20.46
C CYS A 39 8.45 14.44 20.88
N TRP A 40 7.52 14.49 19.93
CA TRP A 40 6.07 14.36 20.21
C TRP A 40 5.26 13.56 19.18
N PRO A 41 5.75 12.41 18.69
CA PRO A 41 4.95 11.56 17.81
C PRO A 41 3.72 11.00 18.54
N SER A 42 2.60 10.87 17.83
CA SER A 42 1.42 10.19 18.39
C SER A 42 1.68 8.67 18.47
N VAL A 43 1.05 8.00 19.44
CA VAL A 43 1.12 6.53 19.58
C VAL A 43 0.67 5.83 18.29
N ALA A 44 -0.34 6.37 17.60
CA ALA A 44 -0.81 5.85 16.32
C ALA A 44 0.24 5.97 15.21
N THR A 45 1.02 7.05 15.19
CA THR A 45 2.11 7.21 14.22
C THR A 45 3.24 6.22 14.49
N ILE A 46 3.63 6.05 15.75
CA ILE A 46 4.66 5.07 16.14
C ILE A 46 4.21 3.66 15.73
N ALA A 47 2.99 3.26 16.12
CA ALA A 47 2.38 1.98 15.81
C ALA A 47 2.39 1.67 14.31
N ARG A 48 1.96 2.64 13.48
CA ARG A 48 1.93 2.51 12.02
C ARG A 48 3.33 2.31 11.43
N GLN A 49 4.34 3.00 11.94
CA GLN A 49 5.70 2.95 11.38
C GLN A 49 6.46 1.69 11.76
N ILE A 50 6.27 1.19 12.99
CA ILE A 50 6.94 -0.03 13.45
C ILE A 50 6.16 -1.32 13.15
N GLY A 51 4.91 -1.20 12.65
CA GLY A 51 4.05 -2.35 12.38
C GLY A 51 3.51 -3.06 13.64
N ALA A 52 3.55 -2.42 14.81
CA ALA A 52 3.04 -2.98 16.06
C ALA A 52 1.69 -2.38 16.45
N GLY A 53 0.85 -3.17 17.13
CA GLY A 53 -0.44 -2.70 17.63
C GLY A 53 -0.31 -1.53 18.61
N PRO A 54 -1.26 -0.57 18.66
CA PRO A 54 -1.19 0.57 19.56
C PRO A 54 -1.06 0.19 21.04
N SER A 55 -1.67 -0.93 21.44
CA SER A 55 -1.55 -1.46 22.81
C SER A 55 -0.12 -1.88 23.12
N THR A 56 0.53 -2.61 22.21
CA THR A 56 1.95 -2.99 22.32
C THR A 56 2.85 -1.77 22.42
N VAL A 57 2.57 -0.72 21.64
CA VAL A 57 3.33 0.54 21.73
C VAL A 57 3.17 1.20 23.09
N ARG A 58 1.94 1.29 23.63
CA ARG A 58 1.72 1.85 24.98
C ARG A 58 2.44 1.05 26.06
N THR A 59 2.38 -0.28 25.99
CA THR A 59 3.07 -1.17 26.93
C THR A 59 4.57 -0.99 26.86
N ALA A 60 5.16 -0.96 25.66
CA ALA A 60 6.59 -0.77 25.48
C ALA A 60 7.05 0.63 25.91
N LEU A 61 6.27 1.69 25.62
CA LEU A 61 6.55 3.04 26.12
C LEU A 61 6.49 3.11 27.65
N GLY A 62 5.52 2.45 28.29
CA GLY A 62 5.44 2.37 29.74
C GLY A 62 6.65 1.64 30.35
N LYS A 63 7.13 0.58 29.69
CA LYS A 63 8.35 -0.12 30.11
C LYS A 63 9.60 0.75 29.95
N LEU A 64 9.75 1.43 28.81
CA LEU A 64 10.88 2.36 28.58
C LEU A 64 10.91 3.52 29.58
N GLU A 65 9.74 3.98 30.02
CA GLU A 65 9.59 5.00 31.06
C GLU A 65 9.93 4.45 32.45
N GLN A 66 9.45 3.26 32.79
CA GLN A 66 9.80 2.57 34.04
C GLN A 66 11.30 2.31 34.16
N ASP A 67 11.91 1.89 33.05
CA ASP A 67 13.35 1.64 32.95
C ASP A 67 14.15 2.95 32.83
N GLY A 68 13.51 4.13 32.82
CA GLY A 68 14.15 5.44 32.84
C GLY A 68 14.87 5.85 31.55
N TRP A 69 14.54 5.20 30.43
CA TRP A 69 15.09 5.55 29.11
C TRP A 69 14.39 6.75 28.47
N ILE A 70 13.11 6.93 28.78
CA ILE A 70 12.32 8.08 28.32
C ILE A 70 11.51 8.67 29.47
N SER A 71 11.17 9.95 29.38
CA SER A 71 10.17 10.59 30.23
C SER A 71 8.99 11.04 29.38
N ARG A 72 7.76 10.85 29.86
CA ARG A 72 6.54 11.22 29.14
C ARG A 72 5.81 12.36 29.84
N THR A 73 5.58 13.45 29.12
CA THR A 73 4.79 14.59 29.57
C THR A 73 3.50 14.68 28.76
N ALA A 74 2.35 14.54 29.43
CA ALA A 74 1.06 14.70 28.77
C ALA A 74 0.84 16.17 28.39
N ARG A 75 0.53 16.43 27.11
CA ARG A 75 0.18 17.78 26.66
C ARG A 75 -1.33 17.87 26.52
N ARG A 76 -1.98 18.72 27.32
CA ARG A 76 -3.38 19.08 27.14
C ARG A 76 -3.47 20.45 26.49
N LYS A 77 -4.31 20.58 25.46
CA LYS A 77 -4.66 21.88 24.85
C LYS A 77 -6.17 22.06 25.01
N GLY A 78 -6.59 22.68 26.11
CA GLY A 78 -8.01 22.75 26.50
C GLY A 78 -8.59 21.35 26.77
N ASN A 79 -9.82 21.09 26.27
CA ASN A 79 -10.50 19.80 26.41
C ASN A 79 -10.05 18.73 25.37
N ARG A 80 -9.05 19.03 24.54
CA ARG A 80 -8.49 18.06 23.59
C ARG A 80 -7.15 17.53 24.12
N ASN A 81 -7.04 16.22 24.24
CA ASN A 81 -5.77 15.55 24.52
C ASN A 81 -4.82 15.80 23.34
N GLY A 82 -3.74 16.54 23.57
CA GLY A 82 -2.65 16.67 22.61
C GLY A 82 -1.75 15.44 22.62
N SER A 83 -0.95 15.25 21.58
CA SER A 83 0.07 14.20 21.57
C SER A 83 1.06 14.41 22.73
N ASN A 84 1.33 13.33 23.47
CA ASN A 84 2.33 13.31 24.54
C ASN A 84 3.70 13.79 24.01
N LEU A 85 4.42 14.49 24.87
CA LEU A 85 5.83 14.84 24.66
C LEU A 85 6.68 13.74 25.32
N TYR A 86 7.65 13.23 24.57
CA TYR A 86 8.62 12.25 25.04
C TYR A 86 10.01 12.90 25.06
N GLN A 87 10.71 12.72 26.17
CA GLN A 87 12.10 13.13 26.36
C GLN A 87 12.95 11.87 26.41
N ILE A 88 13.91 11.71 25.51
CA ILE A 88 14.89 10.62 25.57
C ILE A 88 15.97 10.99 26.58
N ASN A 89 16.33 10.05 27.46
CA ASN A 89 17.45 10.23 28.37
C ASN A 89 18.77 10.00 27.63
N VAL A 90 19.26 11.05 26.97
CA VAL A 90 20.46 11.01 26.14
C VAL A 90 21.70 10.61 26.94
N LYS A 91 21.80 11.02 28.21
CA LYS A 91 22.93 10.68 29.08
C LYS A 91 22.99 9.17 29.32
N LYS A 92 21.88 8.59 29.78
CA LYS A 92 21.78 7.14 29.99
C LYS A 92 22.03 6.34 28.71
N LEU A 93 21.55 6.84 27.56
CA LEU A 93 21.77 6.20 26.27
C LEU A 93 23.24 6.17 25.86
N ARG A 94 23.95 7.29 26.05
CA ARG A 94 25.39 7.37 25.76
C ARG A 94 26.22 6.53 26.73
N ASP A 95 25.89 6.55 28.00
CA ASP A 95 26.59 5.76 29.02
C ASP A 95 26.46 4.26 28.72
N ALA A 96 25.27 3.79 28.33
CA ALA A 96 25.04 2.40 27.93
C ALA A 96 25.79 2.00 26.64
N ALA A 97 25.86 2.89 25.65
CA ALA A 97 26.62 2.65 24.42
C ALA A 97 28.14 2.62 24.69
N MET A 98 28.63 3.52 25.55
CA MET A 98 30.06 3.60 25.90
C MET A 98 30.54 2.41 26.73
N PHE A 99 29.72 1.92 27.67
CA PHE A 99 30.04 0.75 28.49
C PHE A 99 30.32 -0.50 27.62
N HIS A 100 29.53 -0.69 26.58
CA HIS A 100 29.70 -1.81 25.64
C HIS A 100 30.93 -1.66 24.72
N LEU A 101 31.35 -0.42 24.41
CA LEU A 101 32.60 -0.17 23.66
C LEU A 101 33.84 -0.45 24.52
N SER A 102 33.80 -0.14 25.82
CA SER A 102 34.91 -0.43 26.73
C SER A 102 35.09 -1.92 27.06
N GLU A 103 34.02 -2.71 27.04
CA GLU A 103 34.12 -4.17 27.21
C GLU A 103 34.73 -4.87 25.97
N SER A 104 34.63 -4.27 24.78
CA SER A 104 35.27 -4.81 23.56
C SER A 104 36.75 -4.44 23.37
N ASP A 105 37.28 -3.47 24.14
CA ASP A 105 38.65 -2.93 23.96
C ASP A 105 39.66 -3.34 25.05
N THR A 106 39.31 -4.29 25.93
CA THR A 106 40.20 -4.78 27.02
C THR A 106 40.78 -6.19 26.82
N SER A 107 40.79 -6.73 25.60
CA SER A 107 41.64 -7.87 25.24
C SER A 107 42.75 -7.44 24.26
N ASN A 108 43.85 -6.96 24.84
CA ASN A 108 45.09 -6.57 24.15
C ASN A 108 46.03 -7.81 23.99
N PRO A 109 47.24 -7.70 23.42
CA PRO A 109 47.65 -8.25 22.13
C PRO A 109 48.57 -9.50 22.20
N ASP A 110 48.75 -10.13 21.04
CA ASP A 110 49.89 -10.95 20.58
C ASP A 110 50.46 -12.05 21.50
N THR A 111 50.25 -13.32 21.11
CA THR A 111 51.32 -14.33 21.10
C THR A 111 50.99 -15.48 20.15
N SER A 112 51.98 -15.80 19.33
CA SER A 112 51.98 -16.76 18.25
C SER A 112 51.99 -18.22 18.73
N LYS A 113 51.28 -19.09 17.97
CA LYS A 113 51.77 -20.36 17.33
C LYS A 113 50.73 -21.49 17.33
N SER A 114 50.61 -22.13 16.15
CA SER A 114 50.33 -23.55 15.82
C SER A 114 49.48 -24.38 16.79
N ASP A 115 48.52 -25.18 16.37
CA ASP A 115 48.65 -26.23 15.36
C ASP A 115 47.28 -26.84 15.04
N ALA A 116 47.21 -27.58 13.94
CA ALA A 116 46.02 -28.29 13.46
C ALA A 116 45.55 -29.39 14.42
N SER A 117 44.23 -29.69 14.41
CA SER A 117 43.70 -31.07 14.31
C SER A 117 42.16 -31.09 14.36
N GLU A 118 41.60 -31.94 13.50
CA GLU A 118 40.19 -32.31 13.43
C GLU A 118 39.71 -33.18 14.61
N SER A 119 38.40 -33.15 14.88
CA SER A 119 37.49 -34.31 15.06
C SER A 119 36.15 -33.79 15.59
N ASP A 120 35.06 -33.91 14.82
CA ASP A 120 34.12 -35.04 14.70
C ASP A 120 33.13 -35.19 15.88
N ARG A 121 31.84 -35.28 15.50
CA ARG A 121 30.64 -35.73 16.25
C ARG A 121 30.15 -34.95 17.47
N SER A 122 28.92 -34.42 17.36
CA SER A 122 27.73 -35.23 17.72
C SER A 122 26.40 -34.56 17.36
N LYS A 123 25.47 -35.43 16.93
CA LYS A 123 24.06 -35.23 16.59
C LYS A 123 23.17 -34.95 17.82
N SER A 124 22.06 -34.25 17.59
CA SER A 124 20.70 -34.60 18.05
C SER A 124 19.75 -33.64 17.32
N ASP A 125 18.99 -34.08 16.32
CA ASP A 125 17.80 -34.94 16.32
C ASP A 125 16.52 -34.26 16.85
N ALA A 126 15.44 -34.58 16.16
CA ALA A 126 14.20 -33.86 15.96
C ALA A 126 13.27 -33.81 17.18
N SER A 127 12.34 -32.84 17.15
CA SER A 127 11.00 -33.07 17.70
C SER A 127 9.94 -32.47 16.80
N LYS A 128 9.12 -33.38 16.25
CA LYS A 128 7.85 -33.15 15.56
C LYS A 128 6.84 -32.55 16.54
N PHE A 129 6.02 -31.61 16.07
CA PHE A 129 4.74 -31.28 16.69
C PHE A 129 3.63 -31.94 15.85
N ASP A 130 2.95 -32.90 16.45
CA ASP A 130 1.72 -33.52 15.94
C ASP A 130 0.50 -32.61 16.22
N PRO A 131 -0.45 -32.46 15.28
CA PRO A 131 -1.75 -31.87 15.52
C PRO A 131 -2.76 -32.96 15.95
N SER A 132 -3.39 -32.77 17.11
CA SER A 132 -4.42 -33.68 17.62
C SER A 132 -5.77 -33.45 16.91
N GLU A 133 -6.22 -34.47 16.19
CA GLU A 133 -7.62 -34.66 15.80
C GLU A 133 -8.44 -35.18 17.00
N ASN A 134 -9.67 -34.71 17.15
CA ASN A 134 -10.67 -35.44 17.91
C ASN A 134 -12.00 -35.43 17.15
N SER A 135 -12.48 -36.61 16.78
CA SER A 135 -13.76 -36.83 16.12
C SER A 135 -14.53 -37.97 16.80
N ALA A 136 -15.88 -37.89 16.66
CA ALA A 136 -16.92 -38.86 17.02
C ALA A 136 -17.43 -38.85 18.49
N LYS A 137 -18.73 -38.93 18.82
CA LYS A 137 -19.98 -39.14 18.05
C LYS A 137 -21.21 -38.91 18.98
N ALA A 138 -22.41 -38.96 18.37
CA ALA A 138 -23.78 -39.03 18.93
C ALA A 138 -24.44 -37.66 19.23
N GLY A 139 -25.65 -37.31 18.77
CA GLY A 139 -26.78 -38.12 18.32
C GLY A 139 -27.90 -38.05 19.36
N PHE A 140 -28.74 -37.00 19.33
CA PHE A 140 -30.06 -37.04 19.99
C PHE A 140 -31.04 -36.00 19.38
N HIS A 141 -32.28 -36.46 19.24
CA HIS A 141 -33.44 -35.83 18.60
C HIS A 141 -34.15 -34.80 19.53
N PRO A 142 -35.13 -34.02 19.03
CA PRO A 142 -35.82 -32.94 19.73
C PRO A 142 -36.97 -33.44 20.61
N PRO A 143 -37.46 -32.65 21.58
CA PRO A 143 -38.78 -32.88 22.16
C PRO A 143 -39.82 -31.93 21.56
N GLU A 144 -40.94 -32.56 21.18
CA GLU A 144 -42.27 -31.98 21.04
C GLU A 144 -42.66 -31.10 22.24
N SER A 145 -43.27 -29.96 21.94
CA SER A 145 -44.28 -29.30 22.75
C SER A 145 -45.12 -28.51 21.75
N GLY A 146 -46.36 -28.83 21.41
CA GLY A 146 -47.41 -29.46 22.19
C GLY A 146 -48.50 -28.42 22.43
N GLY A 147 -49.51 -28.39 21.55
CA GLY A 147 -50.84 -27.83 21.84
C GLY A 147 -51.13 -26.39 21.39
N ASP A 148 -51.70 -26.26 20.19
CA ASP A 148 -52.73 -25.26 19.90
C ASP A 148 -54.03 -25.67 20.61
N PRO A 149 -54.82 -24.73 21.15
CA PRO A 149 -56.18 -24.65 20.64
C PRO A 149 -56.68 -23.20 20.43
N SER A 150 -56.96 -22.89 19.17
CA SER A 150 -58.24 -22.37 18.67
C SER A 150 -59.04 -21.48 19.61
N VAL A 151 -59.09 -20.17 19.29
CA VAL A 151 -60.33 -19.41 19.42
C VAL A 151 -60.62 -18.67 18.12
N THR A 152 -61.75 -19.07 17.56
CA THR A 152 -62.50 -18.53 16.44
C THR A 152 -62.83 -17.05 16.57
N SER A 153 -62.72 -16.29 15.48
CA SER A 153 -63.84 -15.46 15.03
C SER A 153 -63.70 -15.08 13.57
N LYS A 154 -64.66 -15.53 12.77
CA LYS A 154 -64.94 -15.00 11.43
C LYS A 154 -65.63 -13.65 11.60
N HIS A 155 -65.16 -12.61 10.90
CA HIS A 155 -66.07 -11.60 10.39
C HIS A 155 -65.59 -11.05 9.04
N ASP A 156 -66.56 -10.89 8.15
CA ASP A 156 -66.58 -10.45 6.75
C ASP A 156 -65.83 -9.15 6.41
N PRO A 157 -65.49 -8.92 5.13
CA PRO A 157 -64.82 -7.74 4.63
C PRO A 157 -65.81 -6.58 4.54
N SER A 158 -65.42 -5.41 5.01
CA SER A 158 -66.13 -4.17 4.72
C SER A 158 -65.14 -3.15 4.20
N ASP A 159 -65.33 -2.85 2.92
CA ASP A 159 -64.85 -1.69 2.21
C ASP A 159 -64.83 -0.44 3.10
N LYS A 160 -63.62 0.02 3.43
CA LYS A 160 -63.38 1.43 3.68
C LYS A 160 -62.13 1.82 2.91
N LYS A 161 -62.38 2.53 1.79
CA LYS A 161 -61.42 3.41 1.12
C LYS A 161 -60.71 4.26 2.18
N THR A 162 -59.52 3.85 2.58
CA THR A 162 -58.55 4.73 3.22
C THR A 162 -57.43 4.94 2.22
N LEU A 163 -57.46 6.12 1.62
CA LEU A 163 -56.47 6.72 0.75
C LEU A 163 -55.05 6.29 1.16
N CYS A 164 -54.30 5.71 0.21
CA CYS A 164 -52.90 5.34 0.37
C CYS A 164 -52.12 6.53 0.95
N GLN A 165 -51.69 6.44 2.20
CA GLN A 165 -50.59 7.26 2.66
C GLN A 165 -49.34 6.76 1.94
N ALA A 166 -48.65 7.68 1.28
CA ALA A 166 -47.35 7.43 0.68
C ALA A 166 -46.42 6.76 1.72
N PRO A 167 -45.57 5.79 1.31
CA PRO A 167 -44.64 5.16 2.23
C PRO A 167 -43.87 6.24 2.99
N ALA A 168 -43.84 6.15 4.32
CA ALA A 168 -43.01 7.02 5.15
C ALA A 168 -41.60 7.03 4.56
N GLU A 169 -41.07 8.22 4.27
CA GLU A 169 -39.74 8.35 3.71
C GLU A 169 -38.74 7.59 4.60
N PRO A 170 -37.94 6.68 4.02
CA PRO A 170 -37.00 5.88 4.81
C PRO A 170 -36.01 6.80 5.52
N ASP A 171 -35.74 6.50 6.79
CA ASP A 171 -34.79 7.21 7.62
C ASP A 171 -33.47 7.45 6.83
N PRO A 172 -32.96 8.69 6.76
CA PRO A 172 -31.75 9.02 5.99
C PRO A 172 -30.55 8.14 6.35
N GLU A 173 -30.44 7.65 7.59
CA GLU A 173 -29.36 6.72 7.98
C GLU A 173 -29.49 5.33 7.32
N VAL A 174 -30.72 4.87 7.10
CA VAL A 174 -31.00 3.59 6.43
C VAL A 174 -30.66 3.69 4.95
N VAL A 175 -31.04 4.79 4.28
CA VAL A 175 -30.73 5.04 2.86
C VAL A 175 -29.22 5.14 2.64
N LEU A 176 -28.50 5.84 3.52
CA LEU A 176 -27.03 5.92 3.50
C LEU A 176 -26.39 4.54 3.68
N THR A 177 -26.96 3.72 4.56
CA THR A 177 -26.48 2.36 4.81
C THR A 177 -26.66 1.46 3.61
N ASP A 178 -27.81 1.49 2.95
CA ASP A 178 -28.08 0.65 1.79
C ASP A 178 -27.28 1.10 0.56
N SER A 179 -27.12 2.42 0.40
CA SER A 179 -26.20 2.99 -0.59
C SER A 179 -24.75 2.55 -0.34
N ALA A 180 -24.30 2.55 0.91
CA ALA A 180 -22.95 2.10 1.26
C ALA A 180 -22.74 0.61 1.02
N LYS A 181 -23.75 -0.23 1.32
CA LYS A 181 -23.73 -1.67 0.98
C LYS A 181 -23.60 -1.87 -0.53
N ARG A 182 -24.33 -1.09 -1.34
CA ARG A 182 -24.25 -1.18 -2.81
C ARG A 182 -22.84 -0.89 -3.33
N VAL A 183 -22.19 0.16 -2.82
CA VAL A 183 -20.79 0.48 -3.17
C VAL A 183 -19.85 -0.64 -2.75
N LEU A 184 -20.02 -1.18 -1.54
CA LEU A 184 -19.17 -2.26 -1.03
C LEU A 184 -19.30 -3.55 -1.86
N THR A 185 -20.53 -3.90 -2.25
CA THR A 185 -20.80 -5.02 -3.15
C THR A 185 -20.11 -4.84 -4.49
N HIS A 186 -20.22 -3.66 -5.10
CA HIS A 186 -19.55 -3.34 -6.37
C HIS A 186 -18.03 -3.45 -6.24
N LEU A 187 -17.46 -2.91 -5.15
CA LEU A 187 -16.03 -3.00 -4.88
C LEU A 187 -15.57 -4.45 -4.80
N ASN A 188 -16.28 -5.30 -4.05
CA ASN A 188 -15.95 -6.73 -3.94
C ASN A 188 -16.01 -7.43 -5.31
N GLN A 189 -17.01 -7.12 -6.13
CA GLN A 189 -17.16 -7.68 -7.48
C GLN A 189 -16.00 -7.29 -8.40
N VAL A 190 -15.60 -6.01 -8.38
CA VAL A 190 -14.59 -5.47 -9.31
C VAL A 190 -13.17 -5.87 -8.92
N THR A 191 -12.86 -5.93 -7.62
CA THR A 191 -11.50 -6.25 -7.14
C THR A 191 -11.31 -7.73 -6.82
N GLY A 192 -12.39 -8.54 -6.85
CA GLY A 192 -12.37 -9.94 -6.40
C GLY A 192 -12.23 -10.10 -4.88
N SER A 193 -12.36 -9.01 -4.12
CA SER A 193 -12.24 -9.00 -2.66
C SER A 193 -13.52 -9.48 -1.96
N ARG A 194 -13.41 -9.76 -0.66
CA ARG A 194 -14.53 -10.25 0.19
C ARG A 194 -14.70 -9.41 1.46
N TYR A 195 -14.72 -8.10 1.32
CA TYR A 195 -14.95 -7.20 2.45
C TYR A 195 -16.37 -7.39 3.01
N GLN A 196 -16.45 -7.59 4.32
CA GLN A 196 -17.72 -7.80 5.02
C GLN A 196 -18.40 -6.48 5.34
N VAL A 197 -19.72 -6.54 5.54
CA VAL A 197 -20.57 -5.43 5.99
C VAL A 197 -20.28 -5.15 7.47
N GLY A 198 -19.09 -4.61 7.74
CA GLY A 198 -18.61 -4.28 9.08
C GLY A 198 -18.29 -2.80 9.23
N LYS A 199 -18.07 -2.36 10.47
CA LYS A 199 -17.79 -0.97 10.81
C LYS A 199 -16.63 -0.40 9.98
N THR A 200 -15.50 -1.09 9.93
CA THR A 200 -14.28 -0.61 9.24
C THR A 200 -14.43 -0.46 7.72
N SER A 201 -15.27 -1.29 7.09
CA SER A 201 -15.51 -1.25 5.63
C SER A 201 -16.57 -0.24 5.24
N LEU A 202 -17.66 -0.13 6.02
CA LEU A 202 -18.77 0.79 5.71
C LEU A 202 -18.53 2.22 6.19
N GLU A 203 -17.80 2.43 7.29
CA GLU A 203 -17.61 3.77 7.89
C GLU A 203 -16.99 4.74 6.90
N ASN A 204 -15.96 4.34 6.16
CA ASN A 204 -15.33 5.20 5.15
C ASN A 204 -16.28 5.53 3.99
N ILE A 205 -17.11 4.56 3.57
CA ILE A 205 -18.07 4.73 2.47
C ILE A 205 -19.21 5.66 2.90
N ARG A 206 -19.83 5.39 4.05
CA ARG A 206 -20.88 6.24 4.64
C ARG A 206 -20.40 7.66 4.88
N ALA A 207 -19.16 7.82 5.35
CA ALA A 207 -18.56 9.13 5.54
C ALA A 207 -18.36 9.91 4.23
N ARG A 208 -18.30 9.27 3.05
CA ARG A 208 -18.32 9.99 1.76
C ARG A 208 -19.76 10.32 1.35
N LEU A 209 -20.68 9.39 1.53
CA LEU A 209 -22.09 9.60 1.19
C LEU A 209 -22.74 10.71 2.04
N GLY A 210 -22.30 10.90 3.29
CA GLY A 210 -22.72 12.02 4.14
C GLY A 210 -22.00 13.35 3.87
N GLU A 211 -21.02 13.37 2.96
CA GLU A 211 -20.32 14.59 2.52
C GLU A 211 -20.78 15.02 1.11
N GLU A 212 -22.05 14.75 0.78
CA GLU A 212 -22.69 15.11 -0.50
C GLU A 212 -22.18 14.35 -1.74
N PHE A 213 -21.33 13.33 -1.58
CA PHE A 213 -20.93 12.49 -2.70
C PHE A 213 -21.98 11.43 -3.01
N THR A 214 -22.24 11.19 -4.28
CA THR A 214 -23.25 10.23 -4.73
C THR A 214 -22.71 8.80 -4.80
N THR A 215 -23.60 7.83 -4.65
CA THR A 215 -23.29 6.39 -4.82
C THR A 215 -22.59 6.10 -6.16
N ASN A 216 -22.98 6.79 -7.24
CA ASN A 216 -22.41 6.60 -8.58
C ASN A 216 -20.97 7.13 -8.66
N GLU A 217 -20.66 8.23 -8.00
CA GLU A 217 -19.30 8.78 -7.94
C GLU A 217 -18.34 7.86 -7.17
N LEU A 218 -18.82 7.25 -6.09
CA LEU A 218 -18.06 6.26 -5.34
C LEU A 218 -17.79 5.01 -6.19
N ILE A 219 -18.81 4.49 -6.87
CA ILE A 219 -18.70 3.37 -7.82
C ILE A 219 -17.69 3.71 -8.94
N LEU A 220 -17.79 4.91 -9.52
CA LEU A 220 -16.88 5.35 -10.57
C LEU A 220 -15.43 5.43 -10.08
N THR A 221 -15.22 5.91 -8.86
CA THR A 221 -13.90 5.96 -8.23
C THR A 221 -13.33 4.55 -8.03
N VAL A 222 -14.17 3.58 -7.67
CA VAL A 222 -13.78 2.17 -7.55
C VAL A 222 -13.30 1.62 -8.88
N ASP A 223 -14.08 1.81 -9.95
CA ASP A 223 -13.74 1.35 -11.30
C ASP A 223 -12.40 1.94 -11.75
N TYR A 224 -12.22 3.24 -11.58
CA TYR A 224 -11.00 3.96 -11.97
C TYR A 224 -9.76 3.45 -11.24
N LEU A 225 -9.83 3.34 -9.91
CA LEU A 225 -8.69 2.90 -9.11
C LEU A 225 -8.36 1.43 -9.37
N ASN A 226 -9.36 0.57 -9.57
CA ASN A 226 -9.14 -0.81 -9.98
C ASN A 226 -8.45 -0.87 -11.35
N ALA A 227 -8.94 -0.11 -12.34
CA ALA A 227 -8.32 -0.03 -13.66
C ALA A 227 -6.87 0.48 -13.59
N LYS A 228 -6.56 1.36 -12.65
CA LYS A 228 -5.23 1.94 -12.46
C LYS A 228 -4.23 1.02 -11.77
N TRP A 229 -4.69 0.28 -10.76
CA TRP A 229 -3.79 -0.40 -9.79
C TRP A 229 -3.86 -1.92 -9.81
N SER A 230 -4.92 -2.53 -10.36
CA SER A 230 -5.07 -4.00 -10.35
C SER A 230 -3.93 -4.75 -11.04
N GLY A 231 -3.31 -4.14 -12.07
CA GLY A 231 -2.18 -4.74 -12.80
C GLY A 231 -0.82 -4.64 -12.08
N ASP A 232 -0.71 -3.89 -11.00
CA ASP A 232 0.52 -3.77 -10.20
C ASP A 232 0.28 -4.39 -8.82
N LEU A 233 0.97 -5.52 -8.56
CA LEU A 233 0.82 -6.29 -7.32
C LEU A 233 1.04 -5.46 -6.05
N LYS A 234 1.93 -4.47 -6.09
CA LYS A 234 2.16 -3.59 -4.92
C LYS A 234 1.03 -2.60 -4.73
N MET A 235 0.49 -2.08 -5.82
CA MET A 235 -0.58 -1.09 -5.77
C MET A 235 -1.95 -1.72 -5.52
N ALA A 236 -2.15 -2.97 -5.93
CA ALA A 236 -3.39 -3.73 -5.71
C ALA A 236 -3.73 -3.90 -4.23
N GLU A 237 -2.73 -3.97 -3.32
CA GLU A 237 -2.96 -4.05 -1.86
C GLU A 237 -3.73 -2.83 -1.31
N TYR A 238 -3.67 -1.70 -2.02
CA TYR A 238 -4.36 -0.47 -1.66
C TYR A 238 -5.79 -0.40 -2.24
N LEU A 239 -6.31 -1.45 -2.88
CA LEU A 239 -7.70 -1.52 -3.34
C LEU A 239 -8.67 -1.93 -2.22
N ARG A 240 -8.71 -1.15 -1.14
CA ARG A 240 -9.53 -1.38 0.05
C ARG A 240 -10.37 -0.14 0.42
N PRO A 241 -11.53 -0.29 1.09
CA PRO A 241 -12.38 0.84 1.43
C PRO A 241 -11.67 1.97 2.17
N ALA A 242 -10.77 1.65 3.11
CA ALA A 242 -10.07 2.64 3.93
C ALA A 242 -9.10 3.54 3.15
N THR A 243 -8.54 3.06 2.05
CA THR A 243 -7.57 3.82 1.21
C THR A 243 -8.27 4.56 0.10
N MET A 244 -9.26 3.92 -0.53
CA MET A 244 -10.00 4.50 -1.66
C MET A 244 -10.91 5.63 -1.21
N PHE A 245 -11.58 5.49 -0.06
CA PHE A 245 -12.53 6.46 0.49
C PHE A 245 -11.93 7.32 1.60
N GLN A 246 -10.60 7.47 1.63
CA GLN A 246 -9.94 8.34 2.60
C GLN A 246 -10.31 9.82 2.33
N PRO A 247 -10.74 10.61 3.33
CA PRO A 247 -11.27 11.96 3.10
C PRO A 247 -10.31 12.90 2.37
N THR A 248 -9.02 12.80 2.68
CA THR A 248 -7.98 13.68 2.11
C THR A 248 -7.59 13.34 0.67
N LYS A 249 -7.90 12.12 0.20
CA LYS A 249 -7.49 11.62 -1.12
C LYS A 249 -8.66 11.42 -2.06
N PHE A 250 -9.85 11.11 -1.52
CA PHE A 250 -11.05 10.80 -2.29
C PHE A 250 -11.41 11.87 -3.33
N PRO A 251 -11.43 13.19 -3.03
CA PRO A 251 -11.75 14.20 -4.04
C PRO A 251 -10.79 14.18 -5.25
N GLY A 252 -9.50 13.94 -4.99
CA GLY A 252 -8.49 13.81 -6.04
C GLY A 252 -8.68 12.53 -6.88
N TYR A 253 -9.09 11.43 -6.25
CA TYR A 253 -9.43 10.20 -6.98
C TYR A 253 -10.69 10.37 -7.83
N LEU A 254 -11.73 11.03 -7.29
CA LEU A 254 -12.97 11.30 -8.01
C LEU A 254 -12.72 12.19 -9.23
N SER A 255 -11.96 13.27 -9.09
CA SER A 255 -11.60 14.13 -10.24
C SER A 255 -10.85 13.37 -11.32
N GLY A 256 -9.94 12.46 -10.93
CA GLY A 256 -9.27 11.56 -11.88
C GLY A 256 -10.22 10.57 -12.54
N ALA A 257 -11.18 10.03 -11.77
CA ALA A 257 -12.17 9.07 -12.24
C ALA A 257 -13.15 9.69 -13.23
N GLN A 258 -13.58 10.94 -13.02
CA GLN A 258 -14.40 11.71 -13.96
C GLN A 258 -13.68 11.90 -15.30
N LYS A 259 -12.43 12.39 -15.28
CA LYS A 259 -11.62 12.53 -16.49
C LYS A 259 -11.39 11.20 -17.20
N TRP A 260 -11.19 10.13 -16.44
CA TRP A 260 -11.05 8.77 -16.98
C TRP A 260 -12.36 8.29 -17.64
N ALA A 261 -13.51 8.59 -17.06
CA ALA A 261 -14.81 8.31 -17.64
C ALA A 261 -15.05 9.10 -18.94
N GLU A 262 -14.79 10.41 -18.93
CA GLU A 262 -14.86 11.29 -20.09
C GLU A 262 -13.93 10.83 -21.22
N ALA A 263 -12.77 10.27 -20.87
CA ALA A 263 -11.83 9.71 -21.84
C ALA A 263 -12.27 8.36 -22.43
N GLY A 264 -13.45 7.85 -22.09
CA GLY A 264 -13.98 6.58 -22.58
C GLY A 264 -13.48 5.36 -21.80
N ARG A 265 -13.10 5.54 -20.52
CA ARG A 265 -12.60 4.49 -19.62
C ARG A 265 -11.45 3.67 -20.23
N PRO A 266 -10.33 4.33 -20.63
CA PRO A 266 -9.18 3.64 -21.20
C PRO A 266 -8.62 2.57 -20.25
N LYS A 267 -8.10 1.48 -20.82
CA LYS A 267 -7.46 0.39 -20.07
C LYS A 267 -6.04 0.80 -19.69
N CYS A 268 -5.62 0.55 -18.45
CA CYS A 268 -4.23 0.74 -18.05
C CYS A 268 -3.40 -0.49 -18.46
N VAL A 269 -2.36 -0.30 -19.28
CA VAL A 269 -1.40 -1.34 -19.66
C VAL A 269 0.00 -0.81 -19.36
N ASN A 270 0.77 -1.54 -18.55
CA ASN A 270 2.12 -1.15 -18.12
C ASN A 270 2.21 0.29 -17.56
N GLY A 271 1.20 0.71 -16.79
CA GLY A 271 1.14 2.04 -16.18
C GLY A 271 0.73 3.19 -17.11
N LYS A 272 0.31 2.89 -18.36
CA LYS A 272 -0.19 3.88 -19.33
C LYS A 272 -1.63 3.60 -19.72
N TRP A 273 -2.43 4.66 -19.86
CA TRP A 273 -3.81 4.58 -20.31
C TRP A 273 -3.88 4.39 -21.83
N VAL A 274 -4.51 3.31 -22.27
CA VAL A 274 -4.74 2.97 -23.68
C VAL A 274 -6.25 2.98 -23.93
N LYS A 275 -6.72 3.80 -24.89
CA LYS A 275 -8.14 3.86 -25.22
C LYS A 275 -8.58 2.57 -25.90
N ALA A 276 -9.69 1.99 -25.43
CA ALA A 276 -10.35 0.89 -26.13
C ALA A 276 -10.95 1.47 -27.44
N GLY A 277 -10.36 1.12 -28.58
CA GLY A 277 -10.69 1.69 -29.88
C GLY A 277 -9.49 2.06 -30.75
N SER A 278 -8.27 2.02 -30.22
CA SER A 278 -7.05 2.09 -31.03
C SER A 278 -6.61 0.72 -31.57
N GLU A 279 -7.54 -0.05 -32.12
CA GLU A 279 -7.23 -1.01 -33.19
C GLU A 279 -7.95 -0.56 -34.47
N VAL A 280 -7.12 -0.01 -35.37
CA VAL A 280 -7.23 0.01 -36.82
C VAL A 280 -8.44 0.74 -37.43
N ILE A 281 -8.37 2.08 -37.45
CA ILE A 281 -8.68 2.84 -38.68
C ILE A 281 -7.63 3.95 -38.82
N GLY A 282 -6.68 3.74 -39.74
CA GLY A 282 -5.90 4.78 -40.43
C GLY A 282 -4.87 5.60 -39.63
N GLY A 283 -3.59 5.24 -39.77
CA GLY A 283 -2.47 6.19 -39.67
C GLY A 283 -1.62 6.12 -38.39
N ASP A 284 -0.39 5.64 -38.54
CA ASP A 284 0.78 5.94 -37.69
C ASP A 284 0.77 5.44 -36.23
N ASN A 285 0.62 4.13 -36.03
CA ASN A 285 1.22 3.47 -34.86
C ASN A 285 2.71 3.22 -35.15
N VAL A 286 3.55 4.24 -34.95
CA VAL A 286 5.00 4.05 -34.95
C VAL A 286 5.34 3.21 -33.71
N ASP A 287 5.55 1.91 -33.93
CA ASP A 287 5.90 0.94 -32.89
C ASP A 287 7.13 1.42 -32.11
N VAL A 288 6.90 1.94 -30.91
CA VAL A 288 7.95 2.42 -29.99
C VAL A 288 8.91 1.28 -29.64
N THR A 289 8.44 0.03 -29.70
CA THR A 289 9.22 -1.18 -29.46
C THR A 289 10.27 -1.39 -30.56
N GLU A 290 9.90 -1.16 -31.82
CA GLU A 290 10.82 -1.26 -32.96
C GLU A 290 11.93 -0.21 -32.86
N ARG A 291 11.56 1.04 -32.55
CA ARG A 291 12.52 2.14 -32.36
C ARG A 291 13.55 1.85 -31.28
N ASP A 292 13.09 1.42 -30.10
CA ASP A 292 13.96 1.20 -28.94
C ASP A 292 14.83 -0.05 -29.11
N ALA A 293 14.33 -1.08 -29.81
CA ALA A 293 15.13 -2.24 -30.20
C ALA A 293 16.17 -1.89 -31.27
N ALA A 294 15.82 -1.03 -32.23
CA ALA A 294 16.72 -0.55 -33.27
C ALA A 294 17.85 0.32 -32.71
N TYR A 295 17.57 1.17 -31.71
CA TYR A 295 18.59 1.95 -31.02
C TYR A 295 19.64 1.05 -30.35
N ARG A 296 19.19 0.01 -29.62
CA ARG A 296 20.08 -0.97 -28.98
C ARG A 296 20.98 -1.67 -30.00
N ARG A 297 20.41 -2.08 -31.15
CA ARG A 297 21.21 -2.64 -32.27
C ARG A 297 22.21 -1.62 -32.83
N PHE A 298 21.81 -0.35 -32.94
CA PHE A 298 22.65 0.72 -33.49
C PHE A 298 23.86 1.04 -32.60
N ILE A 299 23.71 1.01 -31.28
CA ILE A 299 24.82 1.23 -30.33
C ILE A 299 25.62 -0.05 -30.02
N GLY A 300 25.26 -1.19 -30.62
CA GLY A 300 25.97 -2.46 -30.46
C GLY A 300 25.57 -3.29 -29.24
N SER A 301 24.49 -2.93 -28.53
CA SER A 301 23.99 -3.64 -27.34
C SER A 301 22.84 -4.60 -27.62
N GLY A 302 22.39 -4.73 -28.86
CA GLY A 302 21.25 -5.58 -29.25
C GLY A 302 21.58 -6.65 -30.30
N ASN A 303 20.82 -7.73 -30.30
CA ASN A 303 20.99 -8.84 -31.25
C ASN A 303 20.76 -8.39 -32.71
N PRO A 304 21.61 -8.83 -33.66
CA PRO A 304 21.43 -8.50 -35.08
C PRO A 304 20.10 -9.03 -35.62
N LEU A 305 19.39 -8.21 -36.41
CA LEU A 305 18.21 -8.66 -37.16
C LEU A 305 18.63 -9.16 -38.55
N LYS A 306 18.07 -10.31 -38.99
CA LYS A 306 18.34 -10.87 -40.33
C LYS A 306 17.78 -10.01 -41.48
N LYS A 307 16.70 -9.26 -41.24
CA LYS A 307 16.08 -8.34 -42.21
C LYS A 307 15.52 -7.11 -41.49
N PRO A 308 16.30 -6.02 -41.33
CA PRO A 308 15.82 -4.76 -40.75
C PRO A 308 14.78 -4.09 -41.64
N SER A 309 13.86 -3.31 -41.04
CA SER A 309 12.89 -2.52 -41.80
C SER A 309 13.56 -1.38 -42.57
N GLN A 310 12.92 -0.90 -43.64
CA GLN A 310 13.45 0.25 -44.41
C GLN A 310 13.54 1.53 -43.56
N LEU A 311 12.60 1.72 -42.65
CA LEU A 311 12.65 2.80 -41.67
C LEU A 311 13.88 2.68 -40.77
N GLU A 312 14.16 1.50 -40.23
CA GLU A 312 15.35 1.26 -39.40
C GLU A 312 16.66 1.52 -40.16
N LEU A 313 16.75 1.11 -41.43
CA LEU A 313 17.94 1.36 -42.26
C LEU A 313 18.16 2.86 -42.48
N THR A 314 17.08 3.59 -42.82
CA THR A 314 17.13 5.03 -43.05
C THR A 314 17.53 5.78 -41.78
N VAL A 315 16.93 5.42 -40.63
CA VAL A 315 17.24 6.04 -39.34
C VAL A 315 18.68 5.73 -38.90
N LYS A 316 19.17 4.51 -39.13
CA LYS A 316 20.57 4.15 -38.83
C LYS A 316 21.56 4.97 -39.65
N ALA A 317 21.28 5.22 -40.93
CA ALA A 317 22.13 6.04 -41.79
C ALA A 317 22.17 7.50 -41.31
N GLU A 318 21.02 8.10 -41.02
CA GLU A 318 20.90 9.47 -40.52
C GLU A 318 21.50 9.63 -39.10
N ALA A 319 21.29 8.65 -38.22
CA ALA A 319 21.89 8.64 -36.89
C ALA A 319 23.42 8.49 -36.92
N SER A 320 23.96 7.75 -37.92
CA SER A 320 25.40 7.66 -38.16
C SER A 320 25.96 9.01 -38.63
N LYS A 321 25.28 9.67 -39.58
CA LYS A 321 25.66 11.00 -40.08
C LYS A 321 25.60 12.07 -38.98
N ALA A 322 24.63 11.96 -38.07
CA ALA A 322 24.47 12.85 -36.93
C ALA A 322 25.42 12.53 -35.76
N GLY A 323 26.28 11.51 -35.85
CA GLY A 323 27.26 11.19 -34.81
C GLY A 323 26.66 10.67 -33.50
N VAL A 324 25.43 10.12 -33.52
CA VAL A 324 24.66 9.75 -32.32
C VAL A 324 25.42 8.76 -31.42
N ARG A 325 26.23 7.86 -32.00
CA ARG A 325 27.04 6.89 -31.23
C ARG A 325 28.12 7.54 -30.35
N GLY A 326 28.61 8.72 -30.73
CA GLY A 326 29.63 9.46 -29.97
C GLY A 326 29.06 10.44 -28.94
N MET A 327 27.73 10.59 -28.86
CA MET A 327 27.07 11.51 -27.93
C MET A 327 26.96 10.90 -26.52
N ARG A 328 26.81 11.76 -25.50
CA ARG A 328 26.43 11.34 -24.14
C ARG A 328 25.07 10.63 -24.19
N ALA A 329 24.91 9.55 -23.43
CA ALA A 329 23.77 8.62 -23.53
C ALA A 329 22.39 9.30 -23.54
N ASP A 330 22.15 10.26 -22.64
CA ASP A 330 20.86 10.96 -22.55
C ASP A 330 20.54 11.78 -23.80
N PHE A 331 21.55 12.47 -24.35
CA PHE A 331 21.44 13.24 -25.59
C PHE A 331 21.33 12.34 -26.81
N ALA A 332 22.04 11.20 -26.81
CA ALA A 332 22.01 10.22 -27.89
C ALA A 332 20.59 9.61 -28.06
N VAL A 333 19.93 9.26 -26.95
CA VAL A 333 18.56 8.74 -26.96
C VAL A 333 17.57 9.79 -27.45
N SER A 334 17.68 11.02 -26.95
CA SER A 334 16.82 12.12 -27.39
C SER A 334 16.98 12.41 -28.89
N ARG A 335 18.23 12.45 -29.38
CA ARG A 335 18.54 12.68 -30.79
C ARG A 335 18.06 11.53 -31.68
N TRP A 336 18.24 10.29 -31.26
CA TRP A 336 17.71 9.11 -31.96
C TRP A 336 16.19 9.17 -32.12
N ASN A 337 15.48 9.52 -31.05
CA ASN A 337 14.01 9.62 -31.07
C ASN A 337 13.52 10.70 -32.03
N SER A 338 14.23 11.83 -32.12
CA SER A 338 13.94 12.89 -33.09
C SER A 338 14.12 12.40 -34.53
N ILE A 339 15.26 11.77 -34.84
CA ILE A 339 15.56 11.27 -36.18
C ILE A 339 14.54 10.19 -36.59
N TRP A 340 14.19 9.29 -35.68
CA TRP A 340 13.18 8.27 -35.93
C TRP A 340 11.82 8.87 -36.29
N LYS A 341 11.39 9.91 -35.57
CA LYS A 341 10.14 10.62 -35.85
C LYS A 341 10.17 11.32 -37.21
N ASP A 342 11.28 11.98 -37.55
CA ASP A 342 11.44 12.68 -38.82
C ASP A 342 11.45 11.71 -40.01
N CYS A 343 12.16 10.59 -39.89
CA CYS A 343 12.17 9.55 -40.92
C CYS A 343 10.80 8.87 -41.06
N ALA A 344 10.11 8.59 -39.95
CA ALA A 344 8.77 8.00 -39.98
C ALA A 344 7.77 8.92 -40.70
N GLY A 345 7.82 10.23 -40.43
CA GLY A 345 6.99 11.23 -41.09
C GLY A 345 7.25 11.35 -42.59
N ARG A 346 8.49 11.16 -43.05
CA ARG A 346 8.81 11.13 -44.49
C ARG A 346 8.26 9.87 -45.18
N VAL A 347 8.26 8.74 -44.48
CA VAL A 347 7.72 7.47 -45.00
C VAL A 347 6.19 7.50 -45.08
N SER A 348 5.50 8.18 -44.16
CA SER A 348 4.04 8.35 -44.24
C SER A 348 3.61 9.43 -45.22
N GLY A 349 4.36 10.53 -45.34
CA GLY A 349 4.08 11.61 -46.30
C GLY A 349 4.32 11.26 -47.78
N GLY A 350 5.15 10.25 -48.07
CA GLY A 350 5.43 9.80 -49.44
C GLY A 350 4.36 8.88 -50.06
N LYS A 351 3.29 8.55 -49.32
CA LYS A 351 2.21 7.65 -49.78
C LYS A 351 0.94 8.37 -50.25
N ALA A 352 0.96 9.71 -50.29
CA ALA A 352 -0.18 10.56 -50.67
C ALA A 352 0.13 11.49 -51.87
N ALA A 353 0.98 11.05 -52.80
CA ALA A 353 1.26 11.75 -54.06
C ALA A 353 1.00 10.83 -55.25
#